data_AF-A0A0X3Y8Q1-F1
#
_entry.id   AF-A0A0X3Y8Q1-F1
#
_cell.length_a   1.000
_cell.length_b   1.000
_cell.length_c   1.000
_cell.angle_alpha   90.00
_cell.angle_beta   90.00
_cell.angle_gamma   90.00
#
_symmetry.space_group_name_H-M   'P 1'
#
loop_
_entity.id
_entity.type
_entity.pdbx_description
1 polymer ?
#
loop_
_entity_poly.entity_id
_entity_poly.type
_entity_poly.pdbx_seq_one_letter_code
_entity_poly.pdbx_strand_id
1 'polypeptide(L)'
;MIEFEKGVSTPESWFRQSCEMYEASKALYEVFSGHESIRSEEDNYRRVGAMKGAMLLLGLSAENAMKGALVFQSKPDLSKDRLDPRHFHKAAHDLSDVARKLDLNLTDFQRDLLERLTIFVQWGSKYQVPLRKSELKKASGKMKLVYPSDYKLVEELISDLMNRSGFNEAHGWPY
;
A
#
# COMPACT_ATOMS: atom_id res chain seq x y z
N MET A 1 12.68 -6.35 -19.75
CA MET A 1 11.23 -6.55 -19.97
C MET A 1 10.79 -7.61 -18.98
N ILE A 2 9.78 -7.35 -18.15
CA ILE A 2 9.27 -8.35 -17.18
C ILE A 2 8.31 -9.27 -17.93
N GLU A 3 8.55 -10.58 -17.88
CA GLU A 3 7.60 -11.58 -18.38
C GLU A 3 6.37 -11.63 -17.46
N PHE A 4 5.17 -11.69 -18.05
CA PHE A 4 3.91 -11.62 -17.30
C PHE A 4 3.84 -12.64 -16.15
N GLU A 5 4.10 -13.91 -16.45
CA GLU A 5 4.05 -15.00 -15.47
C GLU A 5 5.03 -14.77 -14.33
N LYS A 6 6.28 -14.41 -14.64
CA LYS A 6 7.29 -14.10 -13.63
C LYS A 6 6.85 -12.91 -12.78
N GLY A 7 6.33 -11.85 -13.39
CA GLY A 7 5.88 -10.65 -12.70
C GLY A 7 4.77 -10.92 -11.68
N VAL A 8 3.80 -11.77 -12.01
CA VAL A 8 2.65 -12.04 -11.13
C VAL A 8 2.88 -13.20 -10.15
N SER A 9 3.76 -14.15 -10.47
CA SER A 9 3.95 -15.39 -9.69
C SER A 9 5.20 -15.42 -8.81
N THR A 10 6.05 -14.39 -8.85
CA THR A 10 7.24 -14.30 -7.99
C THR A 10 7.05 -13.27 -6.86
N PRO A 11 7.25 -13.65 -5.59
CA PRO A 11 7.17 -12.72 -4.46
C PRO A 11 8.09 -11.51 -4.63
N GLU A 12 9.32 -11.73 -5.09
CA GLU A 12 10.30 -10.67 -5.35
C GLU A 12 9.72 -9.53 -6.19
N SER A 13 9.01 -9.83 -7.28
CA SER A 13 8.48 -8.79 -8.17
C SER A 13 7.50 -7.86 -7.45
N TRP A 14 6.66 -8.43 -6.58
CA TRP A 14 5.71 -7.66 -5.78
C TRP A 14 6.41 -6.83 -4.70
N PHE A 15 7.39 -7.41 -4.00
CA PHE A 15 8.16 -6.67 -2.98
C PHE A 15 9.02 -5.57 -3.59
N ARG A 16 9.60 -5.79 -4.78
CA ARG A 16 10.31 -4.74 -5.52
C ARG A 16 9.38 -3.54 -5.78
N GLN A 17 8.18 -3.81 -6.31
CA GLN A 17 7.19 -2.76 -6.53
C GLN A 17 6.77 -2.06 -5.24
N SER A 18 6.65 -2.82 -4.14
CA SER A 18 6.39 -2.28 -2.81
C SER A 18 7.45 -1.29 -2.36
N CYS A 19 8.74 -1.65 -2.46
CA CYS A 19 9.85 -0.79 -2.06
C CYS A 19 9.93 0.48 -2.92
N GLU A 20 9.78 0.35 -4.25
CA GLU A 20 9.76 1.51 -5.15
C GLU A 20 8.65 2.51 -4.78
N MET A 21 7.46 2.02 -4.48
CA MET A 21 6.33 2.86 -4.06
C MET A 21 6.53 3.47 -2.67
N TYR A 22 7.16 2.74 -1.73
CA TYR A 22 7.51 3.26 -0.41
C TYR A 22 8.48 4.45 -0.52
N GLU A 23 9.56 4.29 -1.31
CA GLU A 23 10.54 5.36 -1.54
C GLU A 23 9.90 6.57 -2.24
N ALA A 24 9.09 6.34 -3.27
CA ALA A 24 8.38 7.43 -3.95
C ALA A 24 7.38 8.14 -3.04
N SER A 25 6.73 7.42 -2.11
CA SER A 25 5.88 8.01 -1.09
C SER A 25 6.65 8.98 -0.19
N LYS A 26 7.85 8.60 0.27
CA LYS A 26 8.71 9.47 1.10
C LYS A 26 9.08 10.76 0.35
N ALA A 27 9.43 10.65 -0.93
CA ALA A 27 9.73 11.84 -1.74
C ALA A 27 8.53 12.81 -1.83
N LEU A 28 7.30 12.30 -1.96
CA LEU A 28 6.10 13.14 -1.92
C LEU A 28 5.82 13.71 -0.53
N TYR A 29 6.17 12.99 0.53
CA TYR A 29 6.05 13.49 1.90
C TYR A 29 6.87 14.76 2.13
N GLU A 30 8.11 14.78 1.65
CA GLU A 30 9.01 15.94 1.78
C GLU A 30 8.43 17.22 1.16
N VAL A 31 7.63 17.08 0.10
CA VAL A 31 6.97 18.21 -0.58
C VAL A 31 5.92 18.88 0.32
N PHE A 32 5.24 18.13 1.19
CA PHE A 32 4.20 18.66 2.06
C PHE A 32 4.64 18.87 3.52
N SER A 33 5.73 18.23 3.97
CA SER A 33 6.21 18.28 5.36
C SER A 33 6.81 19.63 5.77
N GLY A 34 6.94 20.56 4.82
CA GLY A 34 7.38 21.93 5.10
C GLY A 34 6.41 22.66 6.04
N HIS A 35 6.94 23.27 7.10
CA HIS A 35 6.17 24.06 8.08
C HIS A 35 5.84 25.48 7.59
N GLU A 36 6.16 25.80 6.35
CA GLU A 36 5.88 27.11 5.79
C GLU A 36 4.36 27.33 5.63
N SER A 37 3.91 28.56 5.87
CA SER A 37 2.52 28.94 5.62
C SER A 37 2.13 28.74 4.15
N ILE A 38 0.89 28.37 3.90
CA ILE A 38 0.33 28.29 2.55
C ILE A 38 0.38 29.67 1.91
N ARG A 39 1.03 29.79 0.74
CA ARG A 39 1.26 31.10 0.07
C ARG A 39 0.22 31.44 -0.98
N SER A 40 -0.42 30.43 -1.56
CA SER A 40 -1.42 30.56 -2.62
C SER A 40 -2.31 29.32 -2.68
N GLU A 41 -3.38 29.40 -3.47
CA GLU A 41 -4.24 28.24 -3.74
C GLU A 41 -3.48 27.13 -4.49
N GLU A 42 -2.60 27.50 -5.42
CA GLU A 42 -1.72 26.57 -6.13
C GLU A 42 -0.76 25.84 -5.16
N ASP A 43 -0.19 26.55 -4.18
CA ASP A 43 0.63 25.95 -3.12
C ASP A 43 -0.19 24.95 -2.28
N ASN A 44 -1.44 25.30 -1.97
CA ASN A 44 -2.35 24.38 -1.28
C ASN A 44 -2.64 23.13 -2.11
N TYR A 45 -2.94 23.26 -3.40
CA TYR A 45 -3.16 22.13 -4.30
C TYR A 45 -1.93 21.22 -4.38
N ARG A 46 -0.73 21.81 -4.49
CA ARG A 46 0.53 21.07 -4.48
C ARG A 46 0.71 20.27 -3.20
N ARG A 47 0.50 20.88 -2.02
CA ARG A 47 0.67 20.21 -0.72
C ARG A 47 -0.37 19.13 -0.45
N VAL A 48 -1.65 19.42 -0.69
CA VAL A 48 -2.74 18.45 -0.52
C VAL A 48 -2.59 17.32 -1.53
N GLY A 49 -2.23 17.63 -2.78
CA GLY A 49 -1.93 16.65 -3.82
C GLY A 49 -0.76 15.76 -3.43
N ALA A 50 0.33 16.33 -2.91
CA ALA A 50 1.48 15.58 -2.42
C ALA A 50 1.14 14.66 -1.24
N MET A 51 0.36 15.13 -0.26
CA MET A 51 -0.10 14.31 0.87
C MET A 51 -0.99 13.14 0.43
N LYS A 52 -1.96 13.40 -0.47
CA LYS A 52 -2.80 12.35 -1.07
C LYS A 52 -1.98 11.38 -1.90
N GLY A 53 -1.02 11.87 -2.68
CA GLY A 53 -0.12 11.06 -3.49
C GLY A 53 0.77 10.17 -2.63
N ALA A 54 1.35 10.72 -1.56
CA ALA A 54 2.11 9.96 -0.58
C ALA A 54 1.26 8.84 0.03
N MET A 55 0.07 9.14 0.54
CA MET A 55 -0.81 8.11 1.11
C MET A 55 -1.25 7.04 0.10
N LEU A 56 -1.44 7.40 -1.18
CA LEU A 56 -1.73 6.43 -2.24
C LEU A 56 -0.55 5.47 -2.44
N LEU A 57 0.66 6.01 -2.60
CA LEU A 57 1.87 5.22 -2.84
C LEU A 57 2.23 4.37 -1.61
N LEU A 58 2.07 4.91 -0.40
CA LEU A 58 2.24 4.17 0.84
C LEU A 58 1.23 3.01 0.95
N GLY A 59 -0.01 3.24 0.52
CA GLY A 59 -1.06 2.21 0.51
C GLY A 59 -0.81 1.13 -0.52
N LEU A 60 -0.40 1.50 -1.73
CA LEU A 60 -0.01 0.54 -2.76
C LEU A 60 1.26 -0.22 -2.39
N SER A 61 2.19 0.41 -1.68
CA SER A 61 3.37 -0.25 -1.13
C SER A 61 2.96 -1.37 -0.17
N ALA A 62 2.19 -1.06 0.87
CA ALA A 62 1.68 -2.05 1.81
C ALA A 62 0.86 -3.16 1.10
N GLU A 63 0.02 -2.79 0.12
CA GLU A 63 -0.75 -3.75 -0.67
C GLU A 63 0.17 -4.70 -1.44
N ASN A 64 1.19 -4.19 -2.14
CA ASN A 64 2.12 -5.01 -2.92
C ASN A 64 2.95 -5.94 -2.02
N ALA A 65 3.41 -5.49 -0.85
CA ALA A 65 4.11 -6.36 0.11
C ALA A 65 3.23 -7.53 0.55
N MET A 66 1.98 -7.26 0.93
CA MET A 66 1.04 -8.32 1.32
C MET A 66 0.70 -9.26 0.16
N LYS A 67 0.59 -8.74 -1.08
CA LYS A 67 0.42 -9.58 -2.27
C LYS A 67 1.63 -10.49 -2.52
N GLY A 68 2.84 -9.96 -2.36
CA GLY A 68 4.08 -10.75 -2.45
C GLY A 68 4.10 -11.91 -1.45
N ALA A 69 3.70 -11.65 -0.20
CA ALA A 69 3.57 -12.68 0.83
C ALA A 69 2.49 -13.73 0.49
N LEU A 70 1.34 -13.31 -0.07
CA LEU A 70 0.30 -14.26 -0.51
C LEU A 70 0.78 -15.14 -1.67
N VAL A 71 1.51 -14.57 -2.64
CA VAL A 71 2.11 -15.32 -3.75
C VAL A 71 3.15 -16.33 -3.27
N PHE A 72 3.84 -16.02 -2.16
CA PHE A 72 4.75 -16.98 -1.52
C PHE A 72 3.98 -18.12 -0.85
N GLN A 73 2.90 -17.82 -0.10
CA GLN A 73 2.07 -18.83 0.55
C GLN A 73 1.29 -19.70 -0.44
N SER A 74 0.83 -19.12 -1.54
CA SER A 74 0.02 -19.79 -2.55
C SER A 74 0.24 -19.16 -3.93
N LYS A 75 0.60 -19.96 -4.93
CA LYS A 75 0.76 -19.45 -6.30
C LYS A 75 -0.61 -19.04 -6.89
N PRO A 76 -0.69 -17.92 -7.63
CA PRO A 76 -1.91 -17.55 -8.32
C PRO A 76 -2.23 -18.54 -9.45
N ASP A 77 -3.51 -18.81 -9.68
CA ASP A 77 -3.99 -19.52 -10.86
C ASP A 77 -3.96 -18.59 -12.08
N LEU A 78 -3.17 -18.96 -13.09
CA LEU A 78 -2.98 -18.22 -14.34
C LEU A 78 -3.55 -18.96 -15.56
N SER A 79 -4.33 -20.02 -15.37
CA SER A 79 -4.87 -20.88 -16.46
C SER A 79 -5.74 -20.16 -17.50
N LYS A 80 -6.13 -18.90 -17.25
CA LYS A 80 -6.94 -18.06 -18.14
C LYS A 80 -6.14 -16.88 -18.73
N ASP A 81 -4.82 -17.02 -18.82
CA ASP A 81 -3.87 -16.00 -19.27
C ASP A 81 -4.03 -14.65 -18.55
N ARG A 82 -4.45 -14.71 -17.28
CA ARG A 82 -4.67 -13.54 -16.43
C ARG A 82 -4.59 -13.90 -14.96
N LEU A 83 -4.28 -12.89 -14.14
CA LEU A 83 -4.39 -12.99 -12.69
C LEU A 83 -5.83 -12.78 -12.25
N ASP A 84 -6.41 -13.72 -11.51
CA ASP A 84 -7.70 -13.52 -10.85
C ASP A 84 -7.52 -12.60 -9.62
N PRO A 85 -8.12 -11.40 -9.59
CA PRO A 85 -7.98 -10.49 -8.45
C PRO A 85 -8.46 -11.08 -7.12
N ARG A 86 -9.33 -12.10 -7.17
CA ARG A 86 -9.84 -12.81 -5.98
C ARG A 86 -8.76 -13.59 -5.25
N HIS A 87 -7.65 -13.89 -5.91
CA HIS A 87 -6.45 -14.42 -5.27
C HIS A 87 -6.03 -13.52 -4.10
N PHE A 88 -6.04 -12.20 -4.28
CA PHE A 88 -5.65 -11.24 -3.26
C PHE A 88 -6.80 -10.75 -2.40
N HIS A 89 -7.88 -10.24 -3.00
CA HIS A 89 -8.91 -9.55 -2.22
C HIS A 89 -10.30 -10.16 -2.41
N LYS A 90 -11.18 -10.03 -1.42
CA LYS A 90 -12.63 -10.26 -1.64
C LYS A 90 -13.28 -8.97 -2.14
N ALA A 91 -12.97 -7.85 -1.50
CA ALA A 91 -13.30 -6.51 -1.97
C ALA A 91 -12.05 -5.81 -2.55
N ALA A 92 -12.17 -5.23 -3.75
CA ALA A 92 -11.02 -4.62 -4.43
C ALA A 92 -10.30 -3.60 -3.54
N HIS A 93 -8.99 -3.79 -3.38
CA HIS A 93 -8.10 -2.92 -2.61
C HIS A 93 -8.43 -2.75 -1.12
N ASP A 94 -9.19 -3.67 -0.54
CA ASP A 94 -9.33 -3.72 0.92
C ASP A 94 -8.08 -4.37 1.52
N LEU A 95 -7.25 -3.58 2.20
CA LEU A 95 -6.00 -4.06 2.81
C LEU A 95 -6.28 -4.93 4.05
N SER A 96 -7.40 -4.71 4.74
CA SER A 96 -7.82 -5.53 5.88
C SER A 96 -8.23 -6.93 5.43
N ASP A 97 -8.82 -7.05 4.23
CA ASP A 97 -9.08 -8.36 3.60
C ASP A 97 -7.79 -9.15 3.37
N VAL A 98 -6.73 -8.51 2.88
CA VAL A 98 -5.45 -9.17 2.60
C VAL A 98 -4.75 -9.57 3.88
N ALA A 99 -4.70 -8.66 4.86
CA ALA A 99 -4.09 -8.93 6.16
C ALA A 99 -4.76 -10.12 6.86
N ARG A 100 -6.09 -10.26 6.75
CA ARG A 100 -6.80 -11.45 7.27
C ARG A 100 -6.45 -12.74 6.53
N LYS A 101 -6.27 -12.70 5.21
CA LYS A 101 -5.86 -13.88 4.44
C LYS A 101 -4.45 -14.36 4.82
N LEU A 102 -3.58 -13.42 5.17
CA LEU A 102 -2.22 -13.69 5.66
C LEU A 102 -2.17 -14.05 7.16
N ASP A 103 -3.31 -14.08 7.85
CA ASP A 103 -3.42 -14.30 9.30
C ASP A 103 -2.50 -13.36 10.12
N LEU A 104 -2.46 -12.07 9.74
CA LEU A 104 -1.63 -11.09 10.44
C LEU A 104 -2.27 -10.69 11.78
N ASN A 105 -1.50 -10.87 12.85
CA ASN A 105 -1.84 -10.36 14.19
C ASN A 105 -1.54 -8.85 14.28
N LEU A 106 -2.46 -8.03 13.79
CA LEU A 106 -2.32 -6.58 13.80
C LEU A 106 -2.59 -5.98 15.19
N THR A 107 -1.91 -4.90 15.51
CA THR A 107 -2.26 -3.97 16.59
C THR A 107 -3.40 -3.04 16.15
N ASP A 108 -3.99 -2.29 17.08
CA ASP A 108 -5.03 -1.30 16.76
C ASP A 108 -4.49 -0.16 15.88
N PHE A 109 -3.24 0.24 16.07
CA PHE A 109 -2.57 1.25 15.24
C PHE A 109 -2.36 0.75 13.80
N GLN A 110 -1.95 -0.51 13.63
CA GLN A 110 -1.80 -1.12 12.32
C GLN A 110 -3.15 -1.27 11.61
N ARG A 111 -4.20 -1.69 12.34
CA ARG A 111 -5.57 -1.75 11.79
C ARG A 111 -6.04 -0.38 11.32
N ASP A 112 -5.93 0.66 12.15
CA ASP A 112 -6.31 2.02 11.76
C ASP A 112 -5.52 2.48 10.51
N LEU A 113 -4.21 2.22 10.47
CA LEU A 113 -3.39 2.55 9.31
C LEU A 113 -3.88 1.84 8.04
N LEU A 114 -4.09 0.52 8.06
CA LEU A 114 -4.57 -0.21 6.89
C LEU A 114 -5.94 0.27 6.41
N GLU A 115 -6.83 0.65 7.34
CA GLU A 115 -8.13 1.25 6.99
C GLU A 115 -7.96 2.61 6.31
N ARG A 116 -7.07 3.47 6.82
CA ARG A 116 -6.75 4.75 6.17
C ARG A 116 -6.15 4.53 4.79
N LEU A 117 -5.14 3.68 4.66
CA LEU A 117 -4.51 3.35 3.37
C LEU A 117 -5.52 2.78 2.36
N THR A 118 -6.42 1.90 2.80
CA THR A 118 -7.54 1.39 1.98
C THR A 118 -8.36 2.52 1.38
N ILE A 119 -8.71 3.55 2.16
CA ILE A 119 -9.48 4.70 1.68
C ILE A 119 -8.73 5.44 0.55
N PHE A 120 -7.43 5.70 0.73
CA PHE A 120 -6.63 6.41 -0.27
C PHE A 120 -6.45 5.60 -1.56
N VAL A 121 -6.17 4.29 -1.44
CA VAL A 121 -6.04 3.38 -2.60
C VAL A 121 -7.37 3.26 -3.35
N GLN A 122 -8.49 3.15 -2.65
CA GLN A 122 -9.80 2.99 -3.27
C GLN A 122 -10.30 4.27 -3.95
N TRP A 123 -10.19 5.44 -3.32
CA TRP A 123 -10.73 6.67 -3.89
C TRP A 123 -10.08 7.97 -3.42
N GLY A 124 -9.58 8.06 -2.18
CA GLY A 124 -9.19 9.32 -1.51
C GLY A 124 -8.16 10.18 -2.25
N SER A 125 -7.35 9.56 -3.11
CA SER A 125 -6.34 10.23 -3.93
C SER A 125 -6.72 10.37 -5.41
N LYS A 126 -7.82 9.76 -5.84
CA LYS A 126 -8.26 9.71 -7.24
C LYS A 126 -9.48 10.59 -7.49
N TYR A 127 -10.36 10.69 -6.50
CA TYR A 127 -11.64 11.39 -6.59
C TYR A 127 -11.85 12.27 -5.36
N GLN A 128 -12.71 13.28 -5.49
CA GLN A 128 -13.06 14.14 -4.36
C GLN A 128 -13.94 13.43 -3.32
N VAL A 129 -14.78 12.50 -3.78
CA VAL A 129 -15.71 11.74 -2.95
C VAL A 129 -15.81 10.29 -3.45
N PRO A 130 -16.13 9.32 -2.58
CA PRO A 130 -16.37 7.95 -3.00
C PRO A 130 -17.72 7.82 -3.72
N LEU A 131 -17.91 6.69 -4.39
CA LEU A 131 -19.16 6.37 -5.08
C LEU A 131 -20.33 6.18 -4.11
N ARG A 132 -20.07 5.75 -2.86
CA ARG A 132 -21.12 5.51 -1.85
C ARG A 132 -20.99 6.47 -0.67
N LYS A 133 -22.11 7.10 -0.28
CA LYS A 133 -22.17 7.99 0.90
C LYS A 133 -21.72 7.33 2.21
N SER A 134 -21.95 6.02 2.35
CA SER A 134 -21.48 5.25 3.50
C SER A 134 -19.96 5.20 3.61
N GLU A 135 -19.24 5.16 2.49
CA GLU A 135 -17.78 5.18 2.46
C GLU A 135 -17.25 6.55 2.89
N LEU A 136 -17.93 7.62 2.46
CA LEU A 136 -17.59 8.98 2.89
C LEU A 136 -17.74 9.14 4.41
N LYS A 137 -18.82 8.61 4.99
CA LYS A 137 -19.02 8.61 6.46
C LYS A 137 -17.92 7.84 7.18
N LYS A 138 -17.53 6.66 6.67
CA LYS A 138 -16.44 5.84 7.23
C LYS A 138 -15.08 6.52 7.18
N ALA A 139 -14.85 7.39 6.19
CA ALA A 139 -13.61 8.13 6.03
C ALA A 139 -13.49 9.38 6.92
N SER A 140 -14.54 9.74 7.67
CA SER A 140 -14.49 10.87 8.59
C SER A 140 -13.37 10.70 9.63
N GLY A 141 -12.50 11.70 9.76
CA GLY A 141 -11.32 11.65 10.65
C GLY A 141 -10.16 10.77 10.18
N LYS A 142 -10.32 10.08 9.04
CA LYS A 142 -9.34 9.13 8.48
C LYS A 142 -8.52 9.68 7.31
N MET A 143 -8.94 10.81 6.73
CA MET A 143 -8.23 11.51 5.65
C MET A 143 -6.99 12.27 6.17
N LYS A 144 -6.03 11.53 6.72
CA LYS A 144 -4.82 12.07 7.35
C LYS A 144 -3.64 11.11 7.20
N LEU A 145 -2.44 11.69 7.21
CA LEU A 145 -1.16 11.02 7.32
C LEU A 145 -0.56 11.38 8.68
N VAL A 146 -0.04 10.39 9.42
CA VAL A 146 0.59 10.56 10.73
C VAL A 146 2.06 10.19 10.62
N TYR A 147 2.94 11.20 10.61
CA TYR A 147 4.39 11.01 10.52
C TYR A 147 5.05 11.11 11.91
N PRO A 148 6.10 10.32 12.21
CA PRO A 148 6.71 9.28 11.37
C PRO A 148 6.00 7.91 11.43
N SER A 149 5.00 7.77 12.29
CA SER A 149 4.41 6.48 12.66
C SER A 149 3.88 5.66 11.47
N ASP A 150 3.19 6.29 10.53
CA ASP A 150 2.62 5.59 9.36
C ASP A 150 3.70 4.94 8.50
N TYR A 151 4.80 5.67 8.25
CA TYR A 151 5.92 5.15 7.47
C TYR A 151 6.63 4.02 8.19
N LYS A 152 6.91 4.20 9.48
CA LYS A 152 7.55 3.18 10.31
C LYS A 152 6.73 1.88 10.33
N LEU A 153 5.42 1.98 10.50
CA LEU A 153 4.54 0.81 10.52
C LEU A 153 4.50 0.08 9.16
N VAL A 154 4.55 0.80 8.03
CA VAL A 154 4.63 0.17 6.71
C VAL A 154 6.00 -0.44 6.46
N GLU A 155 7.08 0.22 6.87
CA GLU A 155 8.44 -0.32 6.78
C GLU A 155 8.60 -1.63 7.55
N GLU A 156 8.13 -1.64 8.80
CA GLU A 156 8.10 -2.84 9.65
C GLU A 156 7.26 -3.95 9.00
N LEU A 157 6.09 -3.62 8.43
CA LEU A 157 5.25 -4.57 7.70
C LEU A 157 5.98 -5.15 6.48
N ILE A 158 6.64 -4.32 5.66
CA ILE A 158 7.38 -4.76 4.48
C ILE A 158 8.51 -5.71 4.89
N SER A 159 9.32 -5.30 5.87
CA SER A 159 10.46 -6.08 6.35
C SER A 159 10.03 -7.44 6.91
N ASP A 160 9.01 -7.46 7.77
CA ASP A 160 8.45 -8.69 8.35
C ASP A 160 7.93 -9.62 7.26
N LEU A 161 7.17 -9.10 6.29
CA LEU A 161 6.63 -9.90 5.19
C LEU A 161 7.71 -10.41 4.24
N MET A 162 8.75 -9.62 3.95
CA MET A 162 9.89 -10.07 3.14
C MET A 162 10.58 -11.26 3.80
N ASN A 163 10.92 -11.15 5.08
CA ASN A 163 11.59 -12.20 5.85
C ASN A 163 10.75 -13.49 5.90
N ARG A 164 9.43 -13.36 6.07
CA ARG A 164 8.50 -14.51 6.04
C ARG A 164 8.30 -15.10 4.65
N SER A 165 8.69 -14.38 3.59
CA SER A 165 8.48 -14.78 2.20
C SER A 165 9.75 -15.29 1.52
N GLY A 166 10.78 -15.61 2.31
CA GLY A 166 12.02 -16.21 1.83
C GLY A 166 13.13 -15.22 1.50
N PHE A 167 12.95 -13.91 1.69
CA PHE A 167 14.05 -12.96 1.58
C PHE A 167 15.10 -13.20 2.67
N ASN A 168 16.37 -13.08 2.30
CA ASN A 168 17.50 -13.15 3.22
C ASN A 168 18.36 -11.88 3.08
N GLU A 169 18.69 -11.22 4.18
CA GLU A 169 19.48 -9.98 4.12
C GLU A 169 20.89 -10.17 3.52
N ALA A 170 21.51 -11.33 3.72
CA ALA A 170 22.85 -11.60 3.21
C ALA A 170 22.86 -12.06 1.74
N HIS A 171 21.80 -12.71 1.27
CA HIS A 171 21.77 -13.37 -0.04
C HIS A 171 20.68 -12.86 -0.98
N GLY A 172 19.78 -11.98 -0.51
CA GLY A 172 18.63 -11.50 -1.26
C GLY A 172 17.51 -12.54 -1.38
N TRP A 173 16.79 -12.51 -2.50
CA TRP A 173 15.75 -13.51 -2.81
C TRP A 173 16.39 -14.83 -3.29
N PRO A 174 15.85 -15.99 -2.89
CA PRO A 174 16.33 -17.29 -3.36
C PRO A 174 16.04 -17.39 -4.85
N TYR A 175 17.10 -17.54 -5.64
CA TYR A 175 17.04 -17.71 -7.10
C TYR A 175 16.27 -18.96 -7.51
#